data_AF-A0A7C6P593-F1
#
_entry.id   AF-A0A7C6P593-F1
#
_cell.length_a   1.000
_cell.length_b   1.000
_cell.length_c   1.000
_cell.angle_alpha   90.00
_cell.angle_beta   90.00
_cell.angle_gamma   90.00
#
_symmetry.space_group_name_H-M   'P 1'
#
loop_
_entity.id
_entity.type
_entity.pdbx_description
1 polymer ?
#
loop_
_entity_poly.entity_id
_entity_poly.type
_entity_poly.pdbx_seq_one_letter_code
_entity_poly.pdbx_strand_id
1 'polypeptide(L)'
;MIIGSCTLKIIIYESNSLKDKRHVVKSIIGKIQSRFNVSIAELDLNDSWQTSLIGFACVTNNTSHANKIVSNVLKFVDRDSRVEIIDYNIEIL
;
A
#
# COMPACT_ATOMS: atom_id res chain seq x y z
N MET A 1 -3.25 -15.13 -17.46
CA MET A 1 -3.71 -14.10 -16.52
C MET A 1 -2.72 -14.13 -15.37
N ILE A 2 -2.03 -13.02 -15.11
CA ILE A 2 -1.02 -12.92 -14.06
C ILE A 2 -1.55 -11.99 -13.00
N ILE A 3 -1.44 -12.39 -11.74
CA ILE A 3 -1.86 -11.60 -10.58
C ILE A 3 -0.59 -11.18 -9.83
N GLY A 4 -0.38 -9.87 -9.69
CA GLY A 4 0.64 -9.35 -8.78
C GLY A 4 -0.02 -8.85 -7.52
N SER A 5 0.29 -9.42 -6.36
CA SER A 5 -0.15 -8.96 -5.05
C SER A 5 1.03 -8.49 -4.22
N CYS A 6 0.79 -7.51 -3.36
CA CYS A 6 1.78 -7.02 -2.43
C CYS A 6 1.13 -6.59 -1.12
N THR A 7 1.73 -6.98 -0.01
CA THR A 7 1.40 -6.49 1.33
C THR A 7 2.51 -5.58 1.82
N LEU A 8 2.12 -4.44 2.39
CA LEU A 8 2.98 -3.36 2.84
C LEU A 8 2.71 -3.13 4.32
N LYS A 9 3.72 -3.27 5.16
CA LYS A 9 3.63 -2.81 6.54
C LYS A 9 4.23 -1.41 6.63
N ILE A 10 3.44 -0.47 7.10
CA ILE A 10 3.85 0.94 7.20
C ILE A 10 3.82 1.42 8.65
N ILE A 11 4.76 2.31 8.98
CA ILE A 11 4.70 3.18 10.16
C ILE A 11 4.10 4.51 9.71
N ILE A 12 3.22 5.09 10.54
CA ILE A 12 2.61 6.40 10.32
C ILE A 12 3.18 7.35 11.36
N TYR A 13 3.94 8.35 10.89
CA TYR A 13 4.48 9.39 11.75
C TYR A 13 3.41 10.37 12.18
N GLU A 14 3.62 11.01 13.33
CA GLU A 14 2.77 12.08 13.88
C GLU A 14 1.30 11.70 14.14
N SER A 15 0.94 10.42 13.99
CA SER A 15 -0.39 9.91 14.29
C SER A 15 -0.56 9.75 15.80
N ASN A 16 -1.51 10.49 16.38
CA ASN A 16 -1.81 10.49 17.81
C ASN A 16 -3.16 9.85 18.14
N SER A 17 -3.87 9.34 17.14
CA SER A 17 -5.17 8.70 17.32
C SER A 17 -5.51 7.74 16.17
N LEU A 18 -6.45 6.82 16.41
CA LEU A 18 -6.99 5.96 15.36
C LEU A 18 -7.66 6.77 14.23
N LYS A 19 -8.19 7.96 14.55
CA LYS A 19 -8.81 8.85 13.56
C LYS A 19 -7.77 9.44 12.61
N ASP A 20 -6.62 9.87 13.14
CA ASP A 20 -5.53 10.45 12.35
C ASP A 20 -4.94 9.39 11.41
N LYS A 21 -4.66 8.20 11.95
CA LYS A 21 -4.32 7.02 11.14
C LYS A 21 -5.28 6.81 9.99
N ARG A 22 -6.60 6.73 10.28
CA ARG A 22 -7.62 6.49 9.25
C ARG A 22 -7.61 7.57 8.17
N HIS A 23 -7.31 8.82 8.53
CA HIS A 23 -7.20 9.90 7.56
C HIS A 23 -5.98 9.71 6.64
N VAL A 24 -4.81 9.39 7.20
CA VAL A 24 -3.58 9.14 6.42
C VAL A 24 -3.73 7.92 5.52
N VAL A 25 -4.19 6.79 6.06
CA VAL A 25 -4.38 5.54 5.29
C VAL A 25 -5.39 5.73 4.17
N LYS A 26 -6.56 6.35 4.43
CA LYS A 26 -7.54 6.65 3.38
C LYS A 26 -6.99 7.56 2.29
N SER A 27 -6.17 8.55 2.67
CA SER A 27 -5.52 9.43 1.71
C SER A 27 -4.56 8.65 0.80
N ILE A 28 -3.74 7.77 1.36
CA ILE A 28 -2.80 6.93 0.59
C ILE A 28 -3.55 5.98 -0.34
N ILE A 29 -4.55 5.26 0.18
CA ILE A 29 -5.39 4.33 -0.59
C ILE A 29 -6.05 5.05 -1.77
N GLY A 30 -6.71 6.19 -1.53
CA GLY A 30 -7.38 6.94 -2.59
C GLY A 30 -6.41 7.48 -3.66
N LYS A 31 -5.22 7.95 -3.25
CA LYS A 31 -4.17 8.39 -4.19
C LYS A 31 -3.65 7.22 -5.04
N ILE A 32 -3.50 6.03 -4.47
CA ILE A 32 -3.06 4.85 -5.23
C ILE A 32 -4.15 4.38 -6.19
N GLN A 33 -5.40 4.25 -5.75
CA GLN A 33 -6.54 3.87 -6.59
C GLN A 33 -6.74 4.81 -7.79
N SER A 34 -6.50 6.11 -7.60
CA SER A 34 -6.64 7.10 -8.68
C SER A 34 -5.48 7.11 -9.67
N ARG A 35 -4.28 6.69 -9.26
CA ARG A 35 -3.07 6.74 -10.10
C ARG A 35 -2.72 5.41 -10.77
N PHE A 36 -3.10 4.30 -10.15
CA PHE A 36 -2.73 2.96 -10.58
C PHE A 36 -3.98 2.09 -10.72
N ASN A 37 -4.00 1.25 -11.75
CA ASN A 37 -5.07 0.27 -11.94
C ASN A 37 -4.88 -0.94 -11.02
N VAL A 38 -5.07 -0.73 -9.72
CA VAL A 38 -4.90 -1.75 -8.67
C VAL A 38 -6.08 -1.73 -7.71
N SER A 39 -6.43 -2.91 -7.19
CA SER A 39 -7.29 -3.03 -6.01
C SER A 39 -6.42 -2.88 -4.77
N ILE A 40 -6.85 -2.11 -3.77
CA ILE A 40 -6.06 -1.82 -2.56
C ILE A 40 -6.97 -1.65 -1.35
N ALA A 41 -6.53 -2.14 -0.20
CA ALA A 41 -7.24 -2.07 1.07
C ALA A 41 -6.27 -2.07 2.27
N GLU A 42 -6.74 -1.55 3.41
CA GLU A 42 -6.12 -1.84 4.71
C GLU A 42 -6.54 -3.26 5.15
N LEU A 43 -5.57 -4.09 5.53
CA LEU A 43 -5.76 -5.49 5.88
C LEU A 43 -5.75 -5.74 7.39
N ASP A 44 -4.86 -5.08 8.14
CA ASP A 44 -4.65 -5.36 9.56
C ASP A 44 -3.98 -4.19 10.31
N LEU A 45 -3.72 -4.39 11.62
CA LEU A 45 -3.17 -3.45 12.60
C LEU A 45 -4.15 -2.31 12.93
N ASN A 46 -5.45 -2.56 12.81
CA ASN A 46 -6.50 -1.54 12.96
C ASN A 46 -6.56 -0.92 14.35
N ASP A 47 -6.05 -1.62 15.38
CA ASP A 47 -5.99 -1.15 16.77
C ASP A 47 -4.69 -0.39 17.10
N SER A 48 -3.71 -0.39 16.19
CA SER A 48 -2.49 0.44 16.32
C SER A 48 -2.66 1.72 15.51
N TRP A 49 -2.47 2.88 16.14
CA TRP A 49 -2.54 4.17 15.46
C TRP A 49 -1.26 4.56 14.70
N GLN A 50 -0.14 3.88 14.98
CA GLN A 50 1.18 4.20 14.44
C GLN A 50 1.61 3.21 13.37
N THR A 51 0.85 2.13 13.18
CA THR A 51 1.16 1.11 12.18
C THR A 51 -0.09 0.70 11.41
N SER A 52 0.09 0.27 10.17
CA SER A 52 -0.98 -0.26 9.33
C SER A 52 -0.41 -1.31 8.38
N LEU A 53 -1.19 -2.35 8.10
CA LEU A 53 -0.90 -3.31 7.04
C LEU A 53 -1.82 -3.01 5.86
N ILE A 54 -1.24 -2.66 4.71
CA ILE A 54 -1.95 -2.33 3.48
C ILE A 54 -1.66 -3.41 2.44
N GLY A 55 -2.70 -3.92 1.77
CA GLY A 55 -2.57 -4.89 0.68
C GLY A 55 -3.08 -4.30 -0.62
N PHE A 56 -2.40 -4.60 -1.72
CA PHE A 56 -2.90 -4.30 -3.06
C PHE A 56 -2.63 -5.43 -4.04
N ALA A 57 -3.46 -5.51 -5.08
CA ALA A 57 -3.34 -6.51 -6.14
C ALA A 57 -3.66 -5.90 -7.52
N CYS A 58 -3.03 -6.43 -8.56
CA CYS A 58 -3.25 -6.06 -9.95
C CYS A 58 -3.34 -7.31 -10.84
N VAL A 59 -4.07 -7.20 -11.94
CA VAL A 59 -4.19 -8.26 -12.94
C VAL A 59 -3.60 -7.76 -14.25
N THR A 60 -2.74 -8.56 -14.87
CA THR A 60 -2.05 -8.21 -16.12
C THR A 60 -1.78 -9.44 -16.99
N ASN A 61 -1.29 -9.21 -18.21
CA ASN A 61 -0.90 -10.25 -19.15
C ASN A 61 0.60 -10.59 -19.11
N ASN A 62 1.41 -9.81 -18.38
CA ASN A 62 2.87 -9.96 -18.34
C ASN A 62 3.42 -9.73 -16.92
N THR A 63 4.26 -10.65 -16.45
CA THR A 63 4.99 -10.61 -15.17
C THR A 63 5.85 -9.36 -15.01
N SER A 64 6.50 -8.90 -16.09
CA SER A 64 7.29 -7.65 -16.08
C SER A 64 6.40 -6.44 -15.82
N HIS A 65 5.19 -6.43 -16.39
CA HIS A 65 4.23 -5.35 -16.14
C HIS A 65 3.71 -5.37 -14.69
N ALA A 66 3.44 -6.56 -14.13
CA ALA A 66 3.05 -6.71 -12.72
C ALA A 66 4.14 -6.13 -11.79
N ASN A 67 5.39 -6.55 -11.99
CA ASN A 67 6.54 -6.06 -11.22
C ASN A 67 6.70 -4.54 -11.31
N LYS A 68 6.50 -3.97 -12.51
CA LYS A 68 6.57 -2.52 -12.72
C LYS A 68 5.48 -1.76 -11.98
N ILE A 69 4.25 -2.28 -11.97
CA ILE A 69 3.13 -1.69 -11.21
C ILE A 69 3.47 -1.72 -9.71
N VAL A 70 3.84 -2.89 -9.17
CA VAL A 70 4.19 -3.06 -7.75
C VAL A 70 5.32 -2.12 -7.34
N SER A 71 6.40 -2.08 -8.13
CA SER A 71 7.54 -1.19 -7.89
C SER A 71 7.16 0.30 -7.89
N ASN A 72 6.25 0.70 -8.78
CA ASN A 72 5.80 2.09 -8.86
C ASN A 72 4.91 2.47 -7.67
N VAL A 73 4.06 1.54 -7.20
CA VAL A 73 3.25 1.75 -5.99
C VAL A 73 4.15 1.86 -4.75
N LEU A 74 5.13 0.97 -4.61
CA LEU A 74 6.13 1.04 -3.53
C LEU A 74 6.84 2.39 -3.49
N LYS A 75 7.40 2.82 -4.63
CA LYS A 75 8.05 4.14 -4.77
C LYS A 75 7.12 5.32 -4.52
N PHE A 76 5.82 5.15 -4.77
CA PHE A 76 4.84 6.19 -4.51
C PHE A 76 4.59 6.34 -3.01
N VAL A 77 4.44 5.23 -2.28
CA VAL A 77 4.28 5.22 -0.82
C VAL A 77 5.53 5.74 -0.12
N ASP A 78 6.71 5.30 -0.57
CA ASP A 78 8.03 5.70 -0.03
C ASP A 78 8.30 7.22 -0.13
N ARG A 79 7.63 7.91 -1.06
CA ARG A 79 7.74 9.38 -1.23
C ARG A 79 6.80 10.16 -0.32
N ASP A 80 5.85 9.52 0.36
CA ASP A 80 4.91 10.19 1.26
C ASP A 80 5.55 10.32 2.65
N SER A 81 6.03 11.52 3.00
CA SER A 81 6.77 11.77 4.24
C SER A 81 6.00 11.49 5.53
N ARG A 82 4.68 11.25 5.45
CA ARG A 82 3.84 10.91 6.60
C ARG A 82 4.01 9.44 7.01
N VAL A 83 4.57 8.60 6.15
CA VAL A 83 4.68 7.16 6.38
C VAL A 83 6.05 6.63 5.97
N GLU A 84 6.42 5.51 6.58
CA GLU A 84 7.63 4.76 6.23
C GLU A 84 7.25 3.30 5.99
N ILE A 85 7.77 2.70 4.92
CA ILE A 85 7.60 1.27 4.65
C ILE A 85 8.62 0.51 5.49
N ILE A 86 8.15 -0.30 6.42
CA ILE A 86 9.04 -1.12 7.29
C ILE A 86 9.21 -2.54 6.79
N ASP A 87 8.23 -3.06 6.07
CA ASP A 87 8.30 -4.39 5.47
C ASP A 87 7.35 -4.47 4.27
N TYR A 88 7.68 -5.33 3.32
CA TYR A 88 6.77 -5.65 2.23
C TYR A 88 7.01 -7.07 1.70
N ASN A 89 5.93 -7.69 1.24
CA ASN A 89 5.97 -8.99 0.58
C ASN A 89 5.31 -8.87 -0.79
N ILE A 90 5.92 -9.47 -1.81
CA ILE A 90 5.40 -9.46 -3.19
C ILE A 90 5.19 -10.91 -3.61
N GLU A 91 4.01 -11.18 -4.15
CA GLU A 91 3.66 -12.48 -4.73
C GLU A 91 3.19 -12.26 -6.16
N ILE A 92 3.64 -13.12 -7.07
CA ILE A 92 3.19 -13.12 -8.47
C ILE A 92 2.73 -14.53 -8.83
N LEU A 93 1.47 -14.62 -9.24
CA LEU A 93 0.73 -15.83 -9.58
C LEU A 93 0.42 -15.87 -11.08
#